data_AF-A0A2U1ZWI5-F1
#
_entry.id   AF-A0A2U1ZWI5-F1
#
_cell.length_a   1.000
_cell.length_b   1.000
_cell.length_c   1.000
_cell.angle_alpha   90.00
_cell.angle_beta   90.00
_cell.angle_gamma   90.00
#
_symmetry.space_group_name_H-M   'P 1'
#
loop_
_entity.id
_entity.type
_entity.pdbx_description
1 polymer ?
#
loop_
_entity_poly.entity_id
_entity_poly.type
_entity_poly.pdbx_seq_one_letter_code
_entity_poly.pdbx_strand_id
1 'polypeptide(L)'
;MASTPAPTDELVLRELAGIAEISAAAALISAVFGATDGEPVPADLMMGIALSGGYVGGAFLGGRLVGVAVGFGEIAAPGAPSASPSMHSHVAAVSTAARGRRVGRSLKLHQRDWALDRGIGAIEWTFDPLVRRNAFVNLSLLGATGVRYLPNLYGEIPDALNAGQESDRVLVRWDLTSPRAAAAAVGDLSEPVVTDDEIATASLPPGIDRDTPAAPHPHRERDTDDTPAPGPPPRTPQRHLCGTPADIEHLLRSDPDAARGWRAAQRAVLQPAIDGGAHLTGITRTGWYVLEESA
;
A
#
# COMPACT_ATOMS: atom_id res chain seq x y z
N MET A 1 42.83 -11.78 -23.55
CA MET A 1 41.44 -12.13 -23.21
C MET A 1 41.00 -11.19 -22.11
N ALA A 2 40.15 -10.21 -22.42
CA ALA A 2 39.61 -9.30 -21.41
C ALA A 2 38.62 -10.11 -20.55
N SER A 3 38.88 -10.17 -19.25
CA SER A 3 37.94 -10.77 -18.29
C SER A 3 36.68 -9.91 -18.27
N THR A 4 35.55 -10.46 -18.71
CA THR A 4 34.24 -9.85 -18.51
C THR A 4 34.08 -9.59 -17.02
N PRO A 5 33.80 -8.35 -16.57
CA PRO A 5 33.53 -8.10 -15.16
C PRO A 5 32.34 -8.98 -14.73
N ALA A 6 32.46 -9.63 -13.57
CA ALA A 6 31.33 -10.35 -12.99
C ALA A 6 30.13 -9.41 -12.89
N PRO A 7 28.90 -9.87 -13.23
CA PRO A 7 27.73 -9.02 -13.14
C PRO A 7 27.62 -8.49 -11.70
N THR A 8 27.65 -7.17 -11.54
CA THR A 8 27.43 -6.53 -10.26
C THR A 8 26.00 -6.82 -9.81
N ASP A 9 25.81 -7.18 -8.54
CA ASP A 9 24.51 -7.34 -7.87
C ASP A 9 23.76 -6.00 -7.70
N GLU A 10 24.03 -5.04 -8.58
CA GLU A 10 23.46 -3.71 -8.57
C GLU A 10 22.00 -3.75 -9.04
N LEU A 11 21.14 -3.03 -8.32
CA LEU A 11 19.74 -2.88 -8.65
C LEU A 11 19.57 -1.79 -9.69
N VAL A 12 19.16 -2.16 -10.90
CA VAL A 12 18.87 -1.22 -11.99
C VAL A 12 17.35 -1.05 -12.12
N LEU A 13 16.88 0.19 -12.10
CA LEU A 13 15.47 0.56 -12.29
C LEU A 13 15.33 1.31 -13.59
N ARG A 14 14.39 0.90 -14.44
CA ARG A 14 14.07 1.58 -15.70
C ARG A 14 12.73 1.14 -16.24
N GLU A 15 12.20 1.89 -17.19
CA GLU A 15 11.09 1.45 -18.02
C GLU A 15 11.46 0.18 -18.82
N LEU A 16 10.50 -0.71 -18.99
CA LEU A 16 10.66 -1.93 -19.79
C LEU A 16 10.65 -1.60 -21.28
N ALA A 17 11.48 -2.29 -22.04
CA ALA A 17 11.66 -2.05 -23.47
C ALA A 17 11.35 -3.30 -24.30
N GLY A 18 10.33 -3.18 -25.14
CA GLY A 18 9.96 -4.20 -26.11
C GLY A 18 9.27 -5.43 -25.51
N ILE A 19 8.79 -6.30 -26.40
CA ILE A 19 7.93 -7.42 -26.03
C ILE A 19 8.62 -8.45 -25.13
N ALA A 20 9.92 -8.68 -25.31
CA ALA A 20 10.64 -9.70 -24.53
C ALA A 20 10.64 -9.39 -23.02
N GLU A 21 10.87 -8.13 -22.65
CA GLU A 21 10.85 -7.71 -21.25
C GLU A 21 9.43 -7.63 -20.68
N ILE A 22 8.48 -7.20 -21.51
CA ILE A 22 7.07 -7.10 -21.12
C ILE A 22 6.44 -8.48 -20.92
N SER A 23 6.78 -9.47 -21.76
CA SER A 23 6.42 -10.87 -21.53
C SER A 23 7.07 -11.44 -20.28
N ALA A 24 8.34 -11.10 -20.00
CA ALA A 24 9.00 -11.50 -18.74
C ALA A 24 8.31 -10.87 -17.51
N ALA A 25 7.81 -9.64 -17.62
CA ALA A 25 7.01 -9.00 -16.60
C ALA A 25 5.66 -9.71 -16.38
N ALA A 26 4.96 -10.10 -17.44
CA ALA A 26 3.69 -10.83 -17.33
C ALA A 26 3.91 -12.17 -16.58
N ALA A 27 4.95 -12.91 -16.96
CA ALA A 27 5.34 -14.14 -16.29
C ALA A 27 5.71 -13.92 -14.81
N LEU A 28 6.43 -12.83 -14.49
CA LEU A 28 6.76 -12.48 -13.11
C LEU A 28 5.51 -12.16 -12.29
N ILE A 29 4.54 -11.42 -12.85
CA ILE A 29 3.26 -11.12 -12.20
C ILE A 29 2.53 -12.44 -11.91
N SER A 30 2.32 -13.29 -12.92
CA SER A 30 1.64 -14.57 -12.73
C SER A 30 2.29 -15.42 -11.63
N ALA A 31 3.63 -15.49 -11.61
CA ALA A 31 4.37 -16.24 -10.59
C ALA A 31 4.20 -15.66 -9.17
N VAL A 32 4.18 -14.33 -9.02
CA VAL A 32 4.03 -13.66 -7.72
C VAL A 32 2.60 -13.78 -7.18
N PHE A 33 1.61 -13.66 -8.05
CA PHE A 33 0.19 -13.74 -7.69
C PHE A 33 -0.34 -15.18 -7.64
N GLY A 34 0.49 -16.18 -8.00
CA GLY A 34 0.11 -17.59 -7.98
C GLY A 34 -1.02 -17.91 -8.96
N ALA A 35 -1.11 -17.17 -10.06
CA ALA A 35 -2.17 -17.33 -11.05
C ALA A 35 -2.05 -18.69 -11.74
N THR A 36 -3.12 -19.49 -11.68
CA THR A 36 -3.22 -20.80 -12.33
C THR A 36 -3.95 -20.73 -13.68
N ASP A 37 -4.81 -19.71 -13.86
CA ASP A 37 -5.61 -19.52 -15.06
C ASP A 37 -5.38 -18.11 -15.64
N GLY A 38 -4.69 -18.05 -16.78
CA GLY A 38 -4.41 -16.80 -17.50
C GLY A 38 -3.33 -15.91 -16.85
N GLU A 39 -3.02 -14.80 -17.53
CA GLU A 39 -2.11 -13.77 -17.03
C GLU A 39 -2.92 -12.68 -16.32
N PRO A 40 -2.66 -12.36 -15.03
CA PRO A 40 -3.39 -11.30 -14.33
C PRO A 40 -3.29 -9.94 -15.02
N VAL A 41 -2.12 -9.66 -15.60
CA VAL A 41 -1.89 -8.49 -16.45
C VAL A 41 -1.18 -8.97 -17.72
N PRO A 42 -1.93 -9.14 -18.82
CA PRO A 42 -1.38 -9.64 -20.07
C PRO A 42 -0.29 -8.75 -20.68
N ALA A 43 0.66 -9.38 -21.38
CA ALA A 43 1.78 -8.66 -22.03
C ALA A 43 1.31 -7.64 -23.09
N ASP A 44 0.28 -7.98 -23.88
CA ASP A 44 -0.30 -7.08 -24.89
C ASP A 44 -0.96 -5.84 -24.28
N LEU A 45 -1.63 -6.00 -23.13
CA LEU A 45 -2.17 -4.88 -22.36
C LEU A 45 -1.05 -3.96 -21.85
N MET A 46 0.02 -4.53 -21.28
CA MET A 46 1.19 -3.74 -20.83
C MET A 46 1.87 -3.01 -21.99
N MET A 47 1.99 -3.65 -23.15
CA MET A 47 2.47 -2.98 -24.37
C MET A 47 1.57 -1.79 -24.72
N GLY A 48 0.24 -1.97 -24.71
CA GLY A 48 -0.73 -0.90 -24.97
C GLY A 48 -0.61 0.26 -23.97
N ILE A 49 -0.40 -0.04 -22.69
CA ILE A 49 -0.15 0.95 -21.64
C ILE A 49 1.13 1.74 -21.95
N ALA A 50 2.25 1.08 -22.22
CA ALA A 50 3.52 1.74 -22.54
C ALA A 50 3.39 2.63 -23.80
N LEU A 51 2.73 2.13 -24.85
CA LEU A 51 2.49 2.89 -26.08
C LEU A 51 1.58 4.10 -25.88
N SER A 52 0.69 4.04 -24.89
CA SER A 52 -0.22 5.13 -24.54
C SER A 52 0.40 6.15 -23.57
N GLY A 53 1.70 6.03 -23.27
CA GLY A 53 2.40 6.92 -22.35
C GLY A 53 2.24 6.56 -20.87
N GLY A 54 1.70 5.38 -20.56
CA GLY A 54 1.66 4.85 -19.19
C GLY A 54 3.01 4.32 -18.71
N TYR A 55 3.10 4.11 -17.41
CA TYR A 55 4.30 3.63 -16.74
C TYR A 55 4.36 2.09 -16.76
N VAL A 56 5.42 1.54 -17.32
CA VAL A 56 5.76 0.11 -17.21
C VAL A 56 7.21 0.00 -16.78
N GLY A 57 7.44 -0.04 -15.47
CA GLY A 57 8.78 -0.05 -14.87
C GLY A 57 9.23 -1.43 -14.41
N GLY A 58 10.52 -1.71 -14.58
CA GLY A 58 11.19 -2.93 -14.13
C GLY A 58 12.33 -2.67 -13.16
N ALA A 59 12.58 -3.66 -12.31
CA ALA A 59 13.74 -3.74 -11.45
C ALA A 59 14.59 -4.95 -11.84
N PHE A 60 15.88 -4.73 -12.10
CA PHE A 60 16.81 -5.75 -12.58
C PHE A 60 17.95 -5.96 -11.59
N LEU A 61 18.32 -7.22 -11.35
CA LEU A 61 19.51 -7.63 -10.59
C LEU A 61 20.34 -8.58 -11.46
N GLY A 62 21.61 -8.23 -11.74
CA GLY A 62 22.46 -9.02 -12.63
C GLY A 62 21.83 -9.24 -14.02
N GLY A 63 21.09 -8.25 -14.53
CA GLY A 63 20.36 -8.32 -15.79
C GLY A 63 19.04 -9.11 -15.76
N ARG A 64 18.69 -9.75 -14.64
CA ARG A 64 17.42 -10.49 -14.49
C ARG A 64 16.33 -9.60 -13.91
N LEU A 65 15.15 -9.60 -14.53
CA LEU A 65 13.96 -8.93 -14.01
C LEU A 65 13.52 -9.58 -12.69
N VAL A 66 13.49 -8.79 -11.62
CA VAL A 66 13.12 -9.21 -10.26
C VAL A 66 11.97 -8.40 -9.67
N GLY A 67 11.54 -7.33 -10.33
CA GLY A 67 10.36 -6.58 -9.95
C GLY A 67 9.75 -5.86 -11.14
N VAL A 68 8.43 -5.66 -11.11
CA VAL A 68 7.69 -4.90 -12.11
C VAL A 68 6.60 -4.07 -11.43
N ALA A 69 6.37 -2.87 -11.95
CA ALA A 69 5.25 -2.02 -11.56
C ALA A 69 4.64 -1.39 -12.81
N VAL A 70 3.32 -1.40 -12.87
CA VAL A 70 2.53 -0.89 -14.01
C VAL A 70 1.58 0.18 -13.50
N GLY A 71 1.50 1.29 -14.21
CA GLY A 71 0.56 2.36 -13.94
C GLY A 71 0.14 3.08 -15.22
N PHE A 72 -1.04 3.69 -15.19
CA PHE A 72 -1.60 4.36 -16.37
C PHE A 72 -2.57 5.47 -15.96
N GLY A 73 -2.88 6.32 -16.95
CA GLY A 73 -3.85 7.40 -16.83
C GLY A 73 -3.24 8.73 -16.37
N GLU A 74 -3.76 9.81 -16.94
CA GLU A 74 -3.77 11.17 -16.39
C GLU A 74 -5.23 11.48 -16.08
N ILE A 75 -5.72 11.08 -14.90
CA ILE A 75 -7.13 11.20 -14.56
C ILE A 75 -7.34 12.56 -13.91
N ALA A 76 -7.83 13.54 -14.67
CA ALA A 76 -8.69 14.56 -14.09
C ALA A 76 -10.05 13.90 -13.83
N ALA A 77 -10.36 13.59 -12.57
CA ALA A 77 -11.66 13.05 -12.21
C ALA A 77 -12.78 14.04 -12.61
N PRO A 78 -13.93 13.57 -13.14
CA PRO A 78 -15.06 14.45 -13.41
C PRO A 78 -15.47 15.20 -12.13
N GLY A 79 -15.44 16.53 -12.15
CA GLY A 79 -15.81 17.38 -11.02
C GLY A 79 -14.69 17.79 -10.06
N ALA A 80 -13.42 17.50 -10.36
CA ALA A 80 -12.30 18.05 -9.57
C ALA A 80 -12.15 19.57 -9.79
N PRO A 81 -12.25 20.42 -8.75
CA PRO A 81 -12.27 21.89 -8.89
C PRO A 81 -10.94 22.50 -9.37
N SER A 82 -9.87 21.72 -9.26
CA SER A 82 -8.50 21.98 -9.69
C SER A 82 -7.72 20.78 -9.16
N ALA A 83 -7.23 19.89 -10.01
CA ALA A 83 -6.38 18.80 -9.54
C ALA A 83 -5.29 18.54 -10.56
N SER A 84 -4.04 18.71 -10.14
CA SER A 84 -2.88 18.18 -10.84
C SER A 84 -3.16 16.74 -11.28
N PRO A 85 -2.73 16.34 -12.48
CA PRO A 85 -3.01 15.01 -13.02
C PRO A 85 -2.57 13.93 -12.03
N SER A 86 -3.36 12.86 -11.95
CA SER A 86 -3.07 11.69 -11.13
C SER A 86 -2.96 10.43 -12.00
N MET A 87 -2.08 9.51 -11.59
CA MET A 87 -1.87 8.23 -12.26
C MET A 87 -2.42 7.08 -11.41
N HIS A 88 -3.08 6.11 -12.03
CA HIS A 88 -3.44 4.86 -11.37
C HIS A 88 -2.24 3.89 -11.37
N SER A 89 -1.81 3.40 -10.20
CA SER A 89 -0.83 2.33 -10.08
C SER A 89 -1.56 0.97 -10.03
N HIS A 90 -1.58 0.27 -11.16
CA HIS A 90 -2.37 -0.94 -11.34
C HIS A 90 -1.82 -2.17 -10.62
N VAL A 91 -0.53 -2.46 -10.79
CA VAL A 91 0.10 -3.64 -10.18
C VAL A 91 1.55 -3.37 -9.80
N ALA A 92 2.01 -4.02 -8.74
CA ALA A 92 3.41 -4.14 -8.40
C ALA A 92 3.72 -5.57 -7.96
N ALA A 93 4.70 -6.21 -8.59
CA ALA A 93 5.12 -7.57 -8.30
C ALA A 93 6.63 -7.59 -8.06
N VAL A 94 7.07 -8.28 -7.00
CA VAL A 94 8.49 -8.43 -6.66
C VAL A 94 8.78 -9.89 -6.39
N SER A 95 9.80 -10.42 -7.07
CA SER A 95 10.27 -11.79 -6.89
C SER A 95 10.72 -12.02 -5.45
N THR A 96 10.28 -13.14 -4.88
CA THR A 96 10.71 -13.58 -3.54
C THR A 96 12.22 -13.82 -3.46
N ALA A 97 12.86 -14.15 -4.58
CA ALA A 97 14.31 -14.32 -4.68
C ALA A 97 15.09 -13.01 -4.46
N ALA A 98 14.42 -11.84 -4.50
CA ALA A 98 15.02 -10.53 -4.25
C ALA A 98 14.61 -9.91 -2.90
N ARG A 99 14.10 -10.73 -1.96
CA ARG A 99 13.76 -10.28 -0.59
C ARG A 99 14.95 -9.64 0.12
N GLY A 100 14.67 -8.65 0.96
CA GLY A 100 15.70 -7.93 1.73
C GLY A 100 16.53 -6.91 0.92
N ARG A 101 16.30 -6.78 -0.40
CA ARG A 101 16.99 -5.81 -1.27
C ARG A 101 16.21 -4.51 -1.50
N ARG A 102 15.12 -4.29 -0.75
CA ARG A 102 14.23 -3.12 -0.84
C ARG A 102 13.65 -2.85 -2.24
N VAL A 103 13.61 -3.85 -3.13
CA VAL A 103 13.18 -3.71 -4.54
C VAL A 103 11.82 -3.02 -4.67
N GLY A 104 10.81 -3.43 -3.90
CA GLY A 104 9.47 -2.83 -3.98
C GLY A 104 9.47 -1.33 -3.64
N ARG A 105 10.22 -0.92 -2.63
CA ARG A 105 10.36 0.50 -2.27
C ARG A 105 11.08 1.28 -3.37
N SER A 106 12.20 0.75 -3.85
CA SER A 106 12.96 1.40 -4.92
C SER A 106 12.14 1.55 -6.20
N LEU A 107 11.34 0.53 -6.55
CA LEU A 107 10.47 0.56 -7.71
C LEU A 107 9.32 1.57 -7.56
N LYS A 108 8.75 1.72 -6.36
CA LYS A 108 7.76 2.78 -6.08
C LYS A 108 8.37 4.18 -6.11
N LEU A 109 9.60 4.35 -5.64
CA LEU A 109 10.30 5.64 -5.75
C LEU A 109 10.63 5.99 -7.21
N HIS A 110 11.09 5.03 -8.00
CA HIS A 110 11.24 5.22 -9.45
C HIS A 110 9.91 5.59 -10.12
N GLN A 111 8.79 4.96 -9.72
CA GLN A 111 7.46 5.33 -10.19
C GLN A 111 7.05 6.76 -9.79
N ARG A 112 7.45 7.22 -8.59
CA ARG A 112 7.24 8.60 -8.13
C ARG A 112 8.05 9.60 -8.95
N ASP A 113 9.34 9.34 -9.16
CA ASP A 113 10.22 10.24 -9.91
C ASP A 113 9.74 10.36 -11.36
N TRP A 114 9.41 9.23 -11.99
CA TRP A 114 8.83 9.19 -13.34
C TRP A 114 7.55 10.03 -13.47
N ALA A 115 6.69 9.99 -12.45
CA ALA A 115 5.43 10.74 -12.42
C ALA A 115 5.67 12.24 -12.22
N LEU A 116 6.54 12.61 -11.29
CA LEU A 116 6.91 14.02 -11.02
C LEU A 116 7.55 14.68 -12.24
N ASP A 117 8.44 13.97 -12.96
CA ASP A 117 9.06 14.45 -14.20
C ASP A 117 8.04 14.76 -15.31
N ARG A 118 6.82 14.23 -15.20
CA ARG A 118 5.70 14.43 -16.12
C ARG A 118 4.61 15.36 -15.57
N GLY A 119 4.84 16.00 -14.43
CA GLY A 119 3.88 16.90 -13.79
C GLY A 119 2.68 16.19 -13.14
N ILE A 120 2.75 14.87 -12.96
CA ILE A 120 1.75 14.08 -12.25
C ILE A 120 2.01 14.23 -10.75
N GLY A 121 1.10 14.91 -10.07
CA GLY A 121 1.25 15.26 -8.64
C GLY A 121 0.81 14.16 -7.69
N ALA A 122 0.10 13.15 -8.17
CA ALA A 122 -0.42 12.07 -7.33
C ALA A 122 -0.47 10.72 -8.02
N ILE A 123 -0.34 9.65 -7.24
CA ILE A 123 -0.55 8.26 -7.69
C ILE A 123 -1.61 7.61 -6.81
N GLU A 124 -2.58 6.93 -7.42
CA GLU A 124 -3.69 6.29 -6.72
C GLU A 124 -3.75 4.78 -7.00
N TRP A 125 -4.06 3.98 -5.99
CA TRP A 125 -4.28 2.54 -6.14
C TRP A 125 -5.15 2.01 -5.01
N THR A 126 -5.63 0.79 -5.16
CA THR A 126 -6.40 0.11 -4.13
C THR A 126 -5.57 -0.95 -3.43
N PHE A 127 -5.90 -1.24 -2.18
CA PHE A 127 -5.36 -2.40 -1.46
C PHE A 127 -6.42 -3.02 -0.54
N ASP A 128 -6.25 -4.28 -0.16
CA ASP A 128 -7.12 -4.94 0.81
C ASP A 128 -6.78 -4.46 2.25
N PRO A 129 -7.70 -3.79 2.96
CA PRO A 129 -7.44 -3.25 4.29
C PRO A 129 -7.26 -4.33 5.37
N LEU A 130 -7.58 -5.59 5.11
CA LEU A 130 -7.24 -6.69 6.03
C LEU A 130 -5.78 -7.15 5.89
N VAL A 131 -5.11 -6.84 4.77
CA VAL A 131 -3.70 -7.21 4.55
C VAL A 131 -2.79 -6.17 5.20
N ARG A 132 -2.64 -6.28 6.52
CA ARG A 132 -1.85 -5.39 7.40
C ARG A 132 -0.46 -5.03 6.88
N ARG A 133 0.28 -6.00 6.33
CA ARG A 133 1.62 -5.76 5.78
C ARG A 133 1.60 -4.78 4.60
N ASN A 134 0.58 -4.88 3.76
CA ASN A 134 0.41 -4.03 2.59
C ASN A 134 -0.03 -2.63 3.03
N ALA A 135 -0.94 -2.56 4.00
CA ALA A 135 -1.34 -1.32 4.65
C ALA A 135 -0.16 -0.53 5.21
N PHE A 136 0.74 -1.20 5.93
CA PHE A 136 1.93 -0.58 6.51
C PHE A 136 2.87 -0.01 5.45
N VAL A 137 3.05 -0.74 4.33
CA VAL A 137 3.83 -0.22 3.20
C VAL A 137 3.17 1.05 2.64
N ASN A 138 1.87 1.01 2.36
CA ASN A 138 1.15 2.12 1.72
C ASN A 138 1.11 3.37 2.62
N LEU A 139 0.67 3.21 3.87
CA LEU A 139 0.41 4.33 4.76
C LEU A 139 1.68 4.83 5.47
N SER A 140 2.55 3.91 5.92
CA SER A 140 3.68 4.23 6.81
C SER A 140 5.04 4.29 6.10
N LEU A 141 5.24 3.55 4.99
CA LEU A 141 6.52 3.57 4.26
C LEU A 141 6.52 4.43 3.00
N LEU A 142 5.37 4.57 2.32
CA LEU A 142 5.21 5.46 1.18
C LEU A 142 4.61 6.81 1.59
N GLY A 143 3.85 6.86 2.68
CA GLY A 143 3.17 8.07 3.12
C GLY A 143 1.91 8.37 2.30
N ALA A 144 1.30 7.36 1.68
CA ALA A 144 -0.01 7.52 1.06
C ALA A 144 -1.12 7.64 2.12
N THR A 145 -2.27 8.15 1.70
CA THR A 145 -3.44 8.35 2.56
C THR A 145 -4.62 7.58 1.99
N GLY A 146 -5.35 6.82 2.79
CA GLY A 146 -6.60 6.19 2.35
C GLY A 146 -7.73 7.21 2.29
N VAL A 147 -8.31 7.39 1.10
CA VAL A 147 -9.26 8.46 0.78
C VAL A 147 -10.65 7.97 0.42
N ARG A 148 -10.81 6.66 0.14
CA ARG A 148 -12.12 6.07 -0.14
C ARG A 148 -12.16 4.60 0.25
N TYR A 149 -13.26 4.17 0.87
CA TYR A 149 -13.56 2.76 1.06
C TYR A 149 -14.44 2.26 -0.10
N LEU A 150 -14.11 1.11 -0.66
CA LEU A 150 -14.76 0.51 -1.82
C LEU A 150 -15.20 -0.92 -1.47
N PRO A 151 -16.45 -1.12 -1.04
CA PRO A 151 -16.96 -2.44 -0.72
C PRO A 151 -17.00 -3.35 -1.95
N ASN A 152 -16.52 -4.58 -1.79
CA ASN A 152 -16.58 -5.65 -2.79
C ASN A 152 -16.20 -5.24 -4.22
N LEU A 153 -15.14 -4.44 -4.37
CA LEU A 153 -14.81 -3.72 -5.61
C LEU A 153 -14.67 -4.63 -6.84
N TYR A 154 -14.07 -5.81 -6.65
CA TYR A 154 -13.82 -6.80 -7.70
C TYR A 154 -14.76 -8.01 -7.62
N GLY A 155 -15.82 -7.94 -6.80
CA GLY A 155 -16.67 -9.08 -6.50
C GLY A 155 -15.98 -10.14 -5.64
N GLU A 156 -16.59 -11.33 -5.57
CA GLU A 156 -15.95 -12.50 -4.95
C GLU A 156 -14.85 -13.03 -5.88
N ILE A 157 -13.62 -13.10 -5.38
CA ILE A 157 -12.47 -13.56 -6.17
C ILE A 157 -12.23 -15.04 -5.86
N PRO A 158 -12.52 -15.97 -6.79
CA PRO A 158 -12.42 -17.41 -6.55
C PRO A 158 -10.99 -17.92 -6.75
N ASP A 159 -10.02 -17.29 -6.10
CA ASP A 159 -8.62 -17.73 -6.10
C ASP A 159 -8.19 -18.27 -4.72
N ALA A 160 -7.05 -18.96 -4.69
CA ALA A 160 -6.52 -19.55 -3.47
C ALA A 160 -6.13 -18.50 -2.40
N LEU A 161 -5.92 -17.24 -2.81
CA LEU A 161 -5.48 -16.17 -1.91
C LEU A 161 -6.67 -15.50 -1.20
N ASN A 162 -7.80 -15.36 -1.89
CA ASN A 162 -9.00 -14.66 -1.43
C ASN A 162 -10.11 -15.61 -0.97
N ALA A 163 -9.99 -16.91 -1.28
CA ALA A 163 -10.91 -17.98 -0.86
C ALA A 163 -12.40 -17.68 -1.15
N GLY A 164 -12.69 -16.99 -2.25
CA GLY A 164 -14.04 -16.62 -2.65
C GLY A 164 -14.70 -15.54 -1.79
N GLN A 165 -13.93 -14.77 -1.00
CA GLN A 165 -14.49 -13.69 -0.20
C GLN A 165 -14.69 -12.39 -1.00
N GLU A 166 -15.57 -11.53 -0.47
CA GLU A 166 -15.78 -10.17 -0.97
C GLU A 166 -14.46 -9.39 -0.99
N SER A 167 -14.26 -8.56 -2.01
CA SER A 167 -13.00 -7.86 -2.26
C SER A 167 -13.06 -6.38 -1.85
N ASP A 168 -13.21 -6.13 -0.54
CA ASP A 168 -13.14 -4.75 -0.05
C ASP A 168 -11.77 -4.14 -0.32
N ARG A 169 -11.79 -2.88 -0.72
CA ARG A 169 -10.60 -2.13 -1.06
C ARG A 169 -10.63 -0.75 -0.43
N VAL A 170 -9.46 -0.29 0.02
CA VAL A 170 -9.24 1.12 0.31
C VAL A 170 -8.48 1.72 -0.88
N LEU A 171 -9.06 2.75 -1.51
CA LEU A 171 -8.35 3.61 -2.45
C LEU A 171 -7.42 4.51 -1.64
N VAL A 172 -6.13 4.41 -1.91
CA VAL A 172 -5.13 5.34 -1.39
C VAL A 172 -4.74 6.35 -2.45
N ARG A 173 -4.47 7.56 -2.00
CA ARG A 173 -3.84 8.63 -2.77
C ARG A 173 -2.47 8.90 -2.19
N TRP A 174 -1.45 8.79 -3.03
CA TRP A 174 -0.09 9.19 -2.72
C TRP A 174 0.17 10.54 -3.36
N ASP A 175 -0.02 11.59 -2.58
CA ASP A 175 0.33 12.96 -2.97
C ASP A 175 1.86 13.10 -2.94
N LEU A 176 2.48 13.16 -4.12
CA LEU A 176 3.92 13.00 -4.29
C LEU A 176 4.72 14.23 -3.82
N THR A 177 4.06 15.40 -3.74
CA THR A 177 4.64 16.67 -3.33
C THR A 177 4.32 17.02 -1.88
N SER A 178 3.45 16.24 -1.23
CA SER A 178 3.13 16.43 0.19
C SER A 178 4.37 16.28 1.11
N PRO A 179 4.43 17.03 2.23
CA PRO A 179 5.49 16.86 3.24
C PRO A 179 5.59 15.42 3.76
N ARG A 180 4.45 14.74 3.87
CA ARG A 180 4.36 13.34 4.31
C ARG A 180 5.07 12.39 3.36
N ALA A 181 4.81 12.50 2.05
CA ALA A 181 5.48 11.68 1.05
C ALA A 181 6.98 11.99 0.97
N ALA A 182 7.37 13.26 1.12
CA ALA A 182 8.77 13.65 1.16
C ALA A 182 9.52 13.02 2.36
N ALA A 183 8.93 13.08 3.56
CA ALA A 183 9.49 12.43 4.75
C ALA A 183 9.60 10.90 4.59
N ALA A 184 8.57 10.26 4.03
CA ALA A 184 8.59 8.81 3.76
C ALA A 184 9.67 8.41 2.75
N ALA A 185 9.91 9.24 1.72
CA ALA A 185 10.91 8.99 0.69
C ALA A 185 12.36 8.99 1.24
N VAL A 186 12.63 9.73 2.31
CA VAL A 186 13.93 9.71 3.01
C VAL A 186 13.96 8.75 4.20
N GLY A 187 12.80 8.22 4.63
CA GLY A 187 12.69 7.25 5.72
C GLY A 187 12.43 7.86 7.09
N ASP A 188 12.02 9.13 7.14
CA ASP A 188 11.79 9.90 8.37
C ASP A 188 10.31 9.89 8.81
N LEU A 189 9.43 9.23 8.07
CA LEU A 189 8.03 9.09 8.47
C LEU A 189 7.92 8.11 9.65
N SER A 190 7.48 8.63 10.80
CA SER A 190 7.27 7.83 11.99
C SER A 190 5.96 7.04 11.93
N GLU A 191 5.97 5.89 12.60
CA GLU A 191 4.74 5.16 12.89
C GLU A 191 3.85 6.00 13.82
N PRO A 192 2.52 6.03 13.62
CA PRO A 192 1.64 6.73 14.53
C PRO A 192 1.70 6.11 15.94
N VAL A 193 1.71 6.96 16.96
CA VAL A 193 1.63 6.54 18.36
C VAL A 193 0.16 6.29 18.71
N VAL A 194 -0.17 5.11 19.23
CA VAL A 194 -1.51 4.74 19.68
C VAL A 194 -1.42 4.39 21.16
N THR A 195 -2.26 5.00 22.00
CA THR A 195 -2.27 4.77 23.44
C THR A 195 -3.25 3.66 23.85
N ASP A 196 -3.06 3.11 25.04
CA ASP A 196 -3.95 2.09 25.60
C ASP A 196 -5.37 2.60 25.80
N ASP A 197 -5.54 3.89 26.15
CA ASP A 197 -6.86 4.52 26.29
C ASP A 197 -7.60 4.61 24.94
N GLU A 198 -6.87 4.94 23.87
CA GLU A 198 -7.44 4.95 22.51
C GLU A 198 -7.83 3.54 22.07
N ILE A 199 -6.99 2.53 22.37
CA ILE A 199 -7.31 1.12 22.10
C ILE A 199 -8.53 0.66 22.90
N ALA A 200 -8.62 1.06 24.18
CA ALA A 200 -9.72 0.66 25.07
C ALA A 200 -11.08 1.16 24.57
N THR A 201 -11.09 2.32 23.93
CA THR A 201 -12.28 2.98 23.36
C THR A 201 -12.49 2.67 21.87
N ALA A 202 -11.53 2.01 21.22
CA ALA A 202 -11.62 1.64 19.82
C ALA A 202 -12.72 0.59 19.57
N SER A 203 -13.42 0.74 18.45
CA SER A 203 -14.33 -0.28 17.95
C SER A 203 -13.56 -1.52 17.53
N LEU A 204 -13.76 -2.62 18.25
CA LEU A 204 -13.25 -3.94 17.89
C LEU A 204 -14.35 -4.78 17.24
N PRO A 205 -14.06 -5.47 16.14
CA PRO A 205 -14.88 -6.58 15.66
C PRO A 205 -15.19 -7.63 16.75
N PRO A 206 -16.36 -8.29 16.69
CA PRO A 206 -16.66 -9.44 17.53
C PRO A 206 -15.62 -10.56 17.36
N GLY A 207 -15.14 -11.15 18.46
CA GLY A 207 -14.26 -12.33 18.43
C GLY A 207 -12.75 -12.04 18.45
N ILE A 208 -12.34 -10.79 18.69
CA ILE A 208 -10.94 -10.42 18.85
C ILE A 208 -10.55 -10.47 20.32
N ASP A 209 -9.55 -11.28 20.64
CA ASP A 209 -8.80 -11.12 21.88
C ASP A 209 -7.84 -9.93 21.73
N ARG A 210 -7.99 -8.93 22.61
CA ARG A 210 -7.13 -7.74 22.70
C ARG A 210 -5.65 -8.12 22.91
N ASP A 211 -5.41 -9.32 23.44
CA ASP A 211 -4.11 -9.77 23.90
C ASP A 211 -3.41 -10.79 22.99
N THR A 212 -3.78 -10.92 21.71
CA THR A 212 -3.06 -11.86 20.82
C THR A 212 -1.61 -11.36 20.54
N PRO A 213 -0.52 -11.96 21.10
CA PRO A 213 0.88 -11.49 20.95
C PRO A 213 1.57 -12.25 19.77
N ALA A 214 2.70 -11.90 19.13
CA ALA A 214 3.91 -11.09 19.39
C ALA A 214 4.66 -10.83 18.03
N ALA A 215 5.77 -10.09 17.86
CA ALA A 215 6.94 -9.91 18.74
C ALA A 215 7.88 -8.70 18.29
N PRO A 216 9.03 -8.39 18.97
CA PRO A 216 9.36 -7.08 19.57
C PRO A 216 10.61 -6.32 18.99
N HIS A 217 10.93 -5.15 19.59
CA HIS A 217 11.86 -4.03 19.25
C HIS A 217 13.38 -4.28 19.04
N PRO A 218 14.15 -3.27 18.52
CA PRO A 218 14.92 -2.32 19.39
C PRO A 218 14.93 -0.81 19.02
N HIS A 219 14.90 0.03 20.08
CA HIS A 219 15.48 1.39 20.33
C HIS A 219 14.93 2.65 19.61
N ARG A 220 14.81 3.84 20.24
CA ARG A 220 15.44 4.38 21.47
C ARG A 220 14.55 5.46 22.11
N GLU A 221 14.48 5.47 23.44
CA GLU A 221 13.94 6.58 24.24
C GLU A 221 14.67 7.89 23.93
N ARG A 222 13.92 8.98 23.90
CA ARG A 222 14.46 10.30 24.20
C ARG A 222 13.58 10.93 25.26
N ASP A 223 14.15 10.98 26.44
CA ASP A 223 13.71 11.70 27.61
C ASP A 223 13.83 13.21 27.35
N THR A 224 12.74 13.95 27.48
CA THR A 224 12.73 15.36 27.86
C THR A 224 11.38 15.69 28.49
N ASP A 225 11.41 15.84 29.81
CA ASP A 225 10.41 16.50 30.63
C ASP A 225 10.45 18.02 30.35
N ASP A 226 9.32 18.61 29.95
CA ASP A 226 8.99 20.02 30.23
C ASP A 226 7.52 20.28 29.87
N THR A 227 6.67 20.46 30.88
CA THR A 227 5.22 20.72 30.69
C THR A 227 4.89 22.18 31.02
N PRO A 228 4.32 22.98 30.09
CA PRO A 228 3.57 24.18 30.45
C PRO A 228 2.06 23.90 30.54
N ALA A 229 1.40 24.56 31.49
CA ALA A 229 -0.01 24.39 31.86
C ALA A 229 -1.01 24.60 30.69
N PRO A 230 -2.18 23.93 30.70
CA PRO A 230 -3.10 23.95 29.56
C PRO A 230 -3.92 25.23 29.50
N GLY A 231 -3.92 25.87 28.32
CA GLY A 231 -5.01 26.73 27.88
C GLY A 231 -6.27 25.90 27.52
N PRO A 232 -7.39 26.55 27.14
CA PRO A 232 -8.60 25.84 26.74
C PRO A 232 -8.27 24.84 25.61
N PRO A 233 -8.78 23.60 25.67
CA PRO A 233 -8.38 22.58 24.70
C PRO A 233 -8.76 23.05 23.30
N PRO A 234 -7.84 23.06 22.32
CA PRO A 234 -8.23 23.16 20.93
C PRO A 234 -9.20 22.01 20.64
N ARG A 235 -10.15 22.19 19.71
CA ARG A 235 -10.96 21.08 19.21
C ARG A 235 -9.98 20.04 18.66
N THR A 236 -9.72 19.00 19.43
CA THR A 236 -8.82 17.94 19.04
C THR A 236 -9.46 17.29 17.81
N PRO A 237 -8.78 17.22 16.65
CA PRO A 237 -9.32 16.51 15.50
C PRO A 237 -9.71 15.10 15.95
N GLN A 238 -10.91 14.67 15.58
CA GLN A 238 -11.45 13.42 16.08
C GLN A 238 -10.64 12.28 15.46
N ARG A 239 -9.79 11.67 16.28
CA ARG A 239 -8.93 10.55 15.88
C ARG A 239 -9.66 9.25 16.19
N HIS A 240 -9.80 8.38 15.19
CA HIS A 240 -10.47 7.10 15.33
C HIS A 240 -9.51 5.96 15.03
N LEU A 241 -9.69 4.85 15.74
CA LEU A 241 -8.93 3.62 15.52
C LEU A 241 -9.79 2.51 14.96
N CYS A 242 -9.18 1.68 14.12
CA CYS A 242 -9.80 0.46 13.61
C CYS A 242 -8.78 -0.69 13.64
N GLY A 243 -9.14 -1.80 14.27
CA GLY A 243 -8.30 -3.00 14.30
C GLY A 243 -8.25 -3.73 12.95
N THR A 244 -7.18 -4.47 12.72
CA THR A 244 -7.02 -5.39 11.58
C THR A 244 -6.40 -6.70 12.06
N PRO A 245 -6.71 -7.86 11.44
CA PRO A 245 -6.14 -9.13 11.87
C PRO A 245 -4.62 -9.15 11.69
N ALA A 246 -3.94 -9.96 12.52
CA ALA A 246 -2.50 -10.14 12.42
C ALA A 246 -2.08 -10.75 11.07
N ASP A 247 -2.84 -11.76 10.60
CA ASP A 247 -2.59 -12.46 9.34
C ASP A 247 -3.91 -12.94 8.71
N ILE A 248 -4.50 -12.10 7.86
CA ILE A 248 -5.71 -12.47 7.10
C ILE A 248 -5.48 -13.64 6.15
N GLU A 249 -4.27 -13.82 5.61
CA GLU A 249 -3.96 -14.87 4.63
C GLU A 249 -3.90 -16.25 5.30
N HIS A 250 -3.51 -16.30 6.57
CA HIS A 250 -3.68 -17.49 7.40
C HIS A 250 -5.16 -17.74 7.71
N LEU A 251 -5.89 -16.72 8.18
CA LEU A 251 -7.30 -16.85 8.55
C LEU A 251 -8.18 -17.33 7.38
N LEU A 252 -7.95 -16.83 6.17
CA LEU A 252 -8.70 -17.27 4.97
C LEU A 252 -8.57 -18.77 4.71
N ARG A 253 -7.48 -19.42 5.18
CA ARG A 253 -7.27 -20.86 5.05
C ARG A 253 -7.70 -21.65 6.29
N SER A 254 -7.48 -21.11 7.48
CA SER A 254 -7.73 -21.82 8.74
C SER A 254 -9.16 -21.65 9.26
N ASP A 255 -9.75 -20.47 9.09
CA ASP A 255 -11.09 -20.09 9.57
C ASP A 255 -11.72 -19.03 8.65
N PRO A 256 -12.34 -19.44 7.53
CA PRO A 256 -12.97 -18.53 6.59
C PRO A 256 -14.14 -17.73 7.19
N ASP A 257 -14.84 -18.25 8.19
CA ASP A 257 -15.93 -17.55 8.88
C ASP A 257 -15.38 -16.38 9.70
N ALA A 258 -14.30 -16.59 10.44
CA ALA A 258 -13.61 -15.51 11.14
C ALA A 258 -13.11 -14.44 10.17
N ALA A 259 -12.56 -14.82 9.01
CA ALA A 259 -12.15 -13.87 7.98
C ALA A 259 -13.33 -13.03 7.44
N ARG A 260 -14.51 -13.64 7.22
CA ARG A 260 -15.74 -12.91 6.86
C ARG A 260 -16.16 -11.94 7.96
N GLY A 261 -16.13 -12.38 9.22
CA GLY A 261 -16.47 -11.55 10.38
C GLY A 261 -15.57 -10.32 10.49
N TRP A 262 -14.25 -10.50 10.30
CA TRP A 262 -13.28 -9.42 10.25
C TRP A 262 -13.58 -8.41 9.14
N ARG A 263 -13.91 -8.87 7.93
CA ARG A 263 -14.25 -8.00 6.81
C ARG A 263 -15.49 -7.16 7.10
N ALA A 264 -16.57 -7.79 7.55
CA ALA A 264 -17.82 -7.10 7.87
C ALA A 264 -17.63 -6.04 8.95
N ALA A 265 -16.87 -6.37 10.01
CA ALA A 265 -16.67 -5.46 11.12
C ALA A 265 -15.69 -4.33 10.80
N GLN A 266 -14.62 -4.59 10.04
CA GLN A 266 -13.72 -3.54 9.57
C GLN A 266 -14.45 -2.58 8.62
N ARG A 267 -15.30 -3.10 7.71
CA ARG A 267 -16.18 -2.30 6.85
C ARG A 267 -17.07 -1.37 7.67
N ALA A 268 -17.71 -1.89 8.71
CA ALA A 268 -18.63 -1.13 9.58
C ALA A 268 -17.95 0.05 10.30
N VAL A 269 -16.62 0.06 10.43
CA VAL A 269 -15.84 1.15 11.04
C VAL A 269 -15.24 2.06 9.96
N LEU A 270 -14.51 1.49 9.00
CA LEU A 270 -13.74 2.27 8.02
C LEU A 270 -14.64 3.00 7.03
N GLN A 271 -15.71 2.37 6.55
CA GLN A 271 -16.54 2.96 5.51
C GLN A 271 -17.28 4.22 6.01
N PRO A 272 -18.04 4.19 7.13
CA PRO A 272 -18.75 5.38 7.59
C PRO A 272 -17.81 6.53 7.98
N ALA A 273 -16.64 6.20 8.56
CA ALA A 273 -15.66 7.21 8.93
C ALA A 273 -15.07 7.92 7.70
N ILE A 274 -14.69 7.16 6.66
CA ILE A 274 -14.14 7.73 5.42
C ILE A 274 -15.23 8.49 4.64
N ASP A 275 -16.45 7.96 4.56
CA ASP A 275 -17.59 8.65 3.95
C ASP A 275 -17.96 9.94 4.72
N GLY A 276 -17.68 9.97 6.02
CA GLY A 276 -17.80 11.15 6.89
C GLY A 276 -16.66 12.18 6.76
N GLY A 277 -15.65 11.92 5.93
CA GLY A 277 -14.54 12.83 5.65
C GLY A 277 -13.24 12.52 6.40
N ALA A 278 -13.17 11.41 7.14
CA ALA A 278 -11.93 10.95 7.74
C ALA A 278 -10.99 10.32 6.68
N HIS A 279 -9.70 10.39 6.94
CA HIS A 279 -8.66 9.81 6.10
C HIS A 279 -7.87 8.77 6.88
N LEU A 280 -7.54 7.65 6.24
CA LEU A 280 -6.59 6.69 6.80
C LEU A 280 -5.18 7.23 6.66
N THR A 281 -4.61 7.72 7.76
CA THR A 281 -3.30 8.39 7.78
C THR A 281 -2.19 7.50 8.35
N GLY A 282 -2.51 6.32 8.87
CA GLY A 282 -1.47 5.44 9.38
C GLY A 282 -1.99 4.06 9.78
N ILE A 283 -1.04 3.17 10.02
CA ILE A 283 -1.28 1.90 10.69
C ILE A 283 -0.09 1.56 11.55
N THR A 284 -0.35 1.05 12.76
CA THR A 284 0.70 0.54 13.64
C THR A 284 1.15 -0.86 13.22
N ARG A 285 2.37 -1.24 13.60
CA ARG A 285 2.86 -2.63 13.53
C ARG A 285 2.07 -3.57 14.40
N THR A 286 1.29 -3.06 15.36
CA THR A 286 0.33 -3.80 16.19
C THR A 286 -1.06 -3.90 15.56
N GLY A 287 -1.29 -3.30 14.39
CA GLY A 287 -2.50 -3.57 13.58
C GLY A 287 -3.65 -2.61 13.85
N TRP A 288 -3.33 -1.40 14.31
CA TRP A 288 -4.30 -0.34 14.52
C TRP A 288 -4.20 0.67 13.39
N TYR A 289 -5.24 0.76 12.57
CA TYR A 289 -5.41 1.87 11.66
C TYR A 289 -5.72 3.14 12.42
N VAL A 290 -5.20 4.25 11.93
CA VAL A 290 -5.46 5.59 12.44
C VAL A 290 -6.21 6.36 11.37
N LEU A 291 -7.37 6.88 11.76
CA LEU A 291 -8.21 7.74 10.95
C LEU A 291 -8.22 9.14 11.56
N GLU A 292 -8.02 10.14 10.73
CA GLU A 292 -8.01 11.55 11.12
C GLU A 292 -8.97 12.33 10.23
N GLU A 293 -9.81 13.14 10.84
CA GLU A 293 -10.65 14.10 10.12
C GLU A 293 -9.80 15.26 9.58
N SER A 294 -10.11 15.72 8.37
CA SER A 294 -9.53 16.95 7.84
C SER A 294 -9.99 18.14 8.70
N ALA A 295 -9.04 18.89 9.27
CA ALA A 295 -9.30 20.06 10.12
C ALA A 295 -10.02 21.20 9.38
#